data_AF-A0A2Z3KJM4-F1
#
_entry.id   AF-A0A2Z3KJM4-F1
#
_cell.length_a   1.000
_cell.length_b   1.000
_cell.length_c   1.000
_cell.angle_alpha   90.00
_cell.angle_beta   90.00
_cell.angle_gamma   90.00
#
_symmetry.space_group_name_H-M   'P 1'
#
loop_
_entity.id
_entity.type
_entity.pdbx_description
1 polymer ?
#
loop_
_entity_poly.entity_id
_entity_poly.type
_entity_poly.pdbx_seq_one_letter_code
_entity_poly.pdbx_strand_id
1 'polypeptide(L)'
;MIQFKTPEGWAIPIREFDKIQKKNLKGIKYDKKQIAEMGKLTAYYPEVLFKNVTRNNSDGTLDIIVDSGVATEFHTGFLPKRFYKALRMKKDKGLLSSKWNYLDIIQVSESEIIKSFDSSVSIAEAEKIVEASIKKGVKYFD
;
A
#
# COMPACT_ATOMS: atom_id res chain seq x y z
N MET A 1 -5.65 -6.60 7.19
CA MET A 1 -4.30 -7.16 7.05
C MET A 1 -4.20 -7.77 5.67
N ILE A 2 -3.67 -6.98 4.76
CA ILE A 2 -3.42 -7.41 3.39
C ILE A 2 -2.18 -8.31 3.33
N GLN A 3 -2.16 -9.23 2.38
CA GLN A 3 -1.04 -10.10 2.09
C GLN A 3 -0.79 -9.98 0.60
N PHE A 4 0.48 -9.90 0.20
CA PHE A 4 0.85 -9.78 -1.20
C PHE A 4 1.45 -11.08 -1.67
N LYS A 5 1.06 -11.54 -2.86
CA LYS A 5 1.69 -12.70 -3.48
C LYS A 5 3.03 -12.27 -4.06
N THR A 6 4.09 -13.00 -3.75
CA THR A 6 5.43 -12.81 -4.34
C THR A 6 5.75 -14.01 -5.25
N PRO A 7 6.79 -13.93 -6.10
CA PRO A 7 7.23 -15.08 -6.90
C PRO A 7 7.57 -16.31 -6.03
N GLU A 8 8.09 -16.08 -4.83
CA GLU A 8 8.57 -17.11 -3.90
C GLU A 8 7.50 -17.57 -2.89
N GLY A 9 6.40 -16.81 -2.75
CA GLY A 9 5.30 -17.12 -1.84
C GLY A 9 4.45 -15.91 -1.49
N TRP A 10 4.57 -15.43 -0.25
CA TRP A 10 3.72 -14.37 0.29
C TRP A 10 4.51 -13.36 1.12
N ALA A 11 4.18 -12.08 0.98
CA ALA A 11 4.64 -11.01 1.84
C ALA A 11 3.55 -10.61 2.84
N ILE A 12 3.91 -10.57 4.13
CA ILE A 12 3.03 -10.22 5.24
C ILE A 12 3.63 -9.07 6.07
N PRO A 13 2.85 -8.37 6.92
CA PRO A 13 3.42 -7.35 7.80
C PRO A 13 4.52 -7.90 8.71
N ILE A 14 5.60 -7.13 8.90
CA ILE A 14 6.75 -7.51 9.73
C ILE A 14 6.37 -7.96 11.14
N ARG A 15 5.35 -7.34 11.75
CA ARG A 15 4.87 -7.72 13.10
C ARG A 15 4.28 -9.12 13.14
N GLU A 16 3.61 -9.57 12.08
CA GLU A 16 3.07 -10.93 11.99
C GLU A 16 4.16 -11.93 11.63
N PHE A 17 5.07 -11.55 10.73
CA PHE A 17 6.24 -12.36 10.43
C PHE A 17 7.06 -12.67 11.69
N ASP A 18 7.32 -11.66 12.53
CA ASP A 18 8.04 -11.83 13.80
C ASP A 18 7.33 -12.80 14.76
N LYS A 19 5.99 -12.73 14.87
CA LYS A 19 5.20 -13.68 15.67
C LYS A 19 5.35 -15.11 15.16
N ILE A 20 5.23 -15.31 13.84
CA ILE A 20 5.36 -16.62 13.21
C ILE A 20 6.78 -17.15 13.36
N GLN A 21 7.79 -16.31 13.15
CA GLN A 21 9.20 -16.67 13.31
C GLN A 21 9.52 -17.09 14.75
N LYS A 22 9.05 -16.34 15.75
CA LYS A 22 9.22 -16.71 17.16
C LYS A 22 8.54 -18.04 17.48
N LYS A 23 7.35 -18.29 16.94
CA LYS A 23 6.65 -19.58 17.08
C LYS A 23 7.45 -20.71 16.43
N ASN A 24 7.97 -20.49 15.23
CA ASN A 24 8.78 -21.46 14.50
C ASN A 24 10.07 -21.80 15.27
N LEU A 25 10.79 -20.78 15.77
CA LEU A 25 12.01 -20.97 16.56
C LEU A 25 11.76 -21.76 17.85
N LYS A 26 10.62 -21.52 18.52
CA LYS A 26 10.21 -22.32 19.68
C LYS A 26 9.96 -23.78 19.28
N GLY A 27 9.21 -24.03 18.20
CA GLY A 27 8.93 -25.38 17.71
C GLY A 27 10.21 -26.14 17.31
N ILE A 28 11.16 -25.46 16.69
CA ILE A 28 12.46 -26.05 16.35
C ILE A 28 13.23 -26.42 17.64
N LYS A 29 13.28 -25.51 18.61
CA LYS A 29 14.05 -25.68 19.84
C LYS A 29 13.48 -26.78 20.75
N TYR A 30 12.16 -26.85 20.92
CA TYR A 30 11.52 -27.73 21.90
C TYR A 30 10.92 -28.99 21.28
N ASP A 31 10.38 -28.89 20.07
CA ASP A 31 9.59 -29.97 19.45
C ASP A 31 10.30 -30.63 18.27
N LYS A 32 11.51 -30.17 17.90
CA LYS A 32 12.26 -30.57 16.69
C LYS A 32 11.40 -30.50 15.42
N LYS A 33 10.44 -29.58 15.38
CA LYS A 33 9.50 -29.38 14.28
C LYS A 33 9.64 -27.97 13.71
N GLN A 34 9.64 -27.88 12.39
CA GLN A 34 9.63 -26.60 11.68
C GLN A 34 8.24 -26.38 11.06
N ILE A 35 7.78 -25.13 11.05
CA ILE A 35 6.60 -24.72 10.28
C ILE A 35 6.90 -24.91 8.80
N ALA A 36 6.08 -25.73 8.13
CA ALA A 36 6.17 -25.96 6.70
C ALA A 36 6.04 -24.62 5.95
N GLU A 37 6.82 -24.47 4.87
CA GLU A 37 6.80 -23.30 4.00
C GLU A 37 7.22 -21.96 4.65
N MET A 38 7.86 -21.97 5.82
CA MET A 38 8.38 -20.73 6.43
C MET A 38 9.30 -19.95 5.48
N GLY A 39 10.08 -20.64 4.64
CA GLY A 39 10.94 -20.02 3.62
C GLY A 39 10.20 -19.33 2.47
N LYS A 40 8.88 -19.52 2.35
CA LYS A 40 8.03 -18.84 1.35
C LYS A 40 7.37 -17.57 1.91
N LEU A 41 7.59 -17.26 3.19
CA LEU A 41 7.11 -16.03 3.81
C LEU A 41 8.19 -14.96 3.78
N THR A 42 7.81 -13.79 3.29
CA THR A 42 8.62 -12.56 3.35
C THR A 42 7.86 -11.51 4.17
N ALA A 43 8.57 -10.47 4.58
CA ALA A 43 8.00 -9.41 5.39
C ALA A 43 8.04 -8.07 4.66
N TYR A 44 7.00 -7.26 4.86
CA TYR A 44 7.02 -5.84 4.50
C TYR A 44 6.76 -4.96 5.73
N TYR A 45 7.27 -3.74 5.68
CA TYR A 45 7.05 -2.70 6.67
C TYR A 45 5.86 -1.84 6.22
N PRO A 46 4.70 -1.87 6.91
CA PRO A 46 3.51 -1.10 6.51
C PRO A 46 3.78 0.41 6.38
N GLU A 47 4.63 0.96 7.23
CA GLU A 47 5.04 2.37 7.23
C GLU A 47 5.86 2.78 5.99
N VAL A 48 6.51 1.81 5.34
CA VAL A 48 7.22 2.03 4.08
C VAL A 48 6.29 1.78 2.90
N LEU A 49 5.58 0.65 2.92
CA LEU A 49 4.75 0.21 1.80
C LEU A 49 3.51 1.07 1.59
N PHE A 50 2.87 1.55 2.67
CA PHE A 50 1.66 2.37 2.61
C PHE A 50 1.93 3.86 2.83
N LYS A 51 3.18 4.29 2.68
CA LYS A 51 3.51 5.71 2.62
C LYS A 51 2.74 6.33 1.46
N ASN A 52 2.04 7.43 1.72
CA ASN A 52 1.10 7.97 0.76
C ASN A 52 1.00 9.50 0.82
N VAL A 53 0.60 10.06 -0.31
CA VAL A 53 0.14 11.45 -0.44
C VAL A 53 -1.22 11.46 -1.10
N THR A 54 -2.03 12.45 -0.77
CA THR A 54 -3.44 12.50 -1.15
C THR A 54 -3.89 13.91 -1.48
N ARG A 55 -4.92 13.99 -2.32
CA ARG A 55 -5.69 15.20 -2.59
C ARG A 55 -7.18 14.90 -2.45
N ASN A 56 -7.91 15.79 -1.78
CA ASN A 56 -9.37 15.77 -1.80
C ASN A 56 -9.88 16.59 -2.98
N ASN A 57 -10.73 16.00 -3.82
CA ASN A 57 -11.34 16.67 -4.96
C ASN A 57 -12.67 17.33 -4.56
N SER A 58 -13.10 18.33 -5.32
CA SER A 58 -14.34 19.07 -5.07
C SER A 58 -15.61 18.22 -5.20
N ASP A 59 -15.54 17.11 -5.94
CA ASP A 59 -16.62 16.15 -6.13
C ASP A 59 -16.75 15.12 -4.98
N GLY A 60 -15.93 15.27 -3.93
CA GLY A 60 -15.89 14.37 -2.78
C GLY A 60 -15.13 13.06 -3.03
N THR A 61 -14.37 12.95 -4.13
CA THR A 61 -13.40 11.87 -4.36
C THR A 61 -12.04 12.20 -3.73
N LEU A 62 -11.23 11.16 -3.52
CA LEU A 62 -9.87 11.25 -3.03
C LEU A 62 -8.94 10.67 -4.10
N ASP A 63 -7.95 11.44 -4.52
CA ASP A 63 -6.83 10.92 -5.30
C ASP A 63 -5.70 10.56 -4.34
N ILE A 64 -5.19 9.33 -4.41
CA ILE A 64 -4.12 8.84 -3.54
C ILE A 64 -3.01 8.19 -4.34
N ILE A 65 -1.78 8.57 -4.02
CA ILE A 65 -0.57 7.91 -4.49
C ILE A 65 0.03 7.21 -3.27
N VAL A 66 0.08 5.89 -3.33
CA VAL A 66 0.81 5.05 -2.38
C VAL A 66 2.14 4.71 -3.01
N ASP A 67 3.22 5.34 -2.55
CA ASP A 67 4.56 5.16 -3.07
C ASP A 67 5.59 5.64 -2.03
N SER A 68 6.63 4.84 -1.80
CA SER A 68 7.72 5.19 -0.89
C SER A 68 8.65 6.27 -1.46
N GLY A 69 8.73 6.38 -2.80
CA GLY A 69 9.64 7.25 -3.55
C GLY A 69 9.14 8.67 -3.83
N VAL A 70 7.84 8.96 -3.67
CA VAL A 70 7.28 10.31 -3.93
C VAL A 70 7.88 11.41 -3.03
N ALA A 71 8.50 11.04 -1.91
CA ALA A 71 9.17 11.98 -1.01
C ALA A 71 10.69 12.16 -1.29
N THR A 72 11.27 11.40 -2.21
CA THR A 72 12.73 11.33 -2.39
C THR A 72 13.08 11.35 -3.87
N GLU A 73 13.07 12.53 -4.49
CA GLU A 73 14.01 12.86 -5.57
C GLU A 73 13.95 14.37 -5.89
N PHE A 74 15.10 15.03 -5.95
CA PHE A 74 15.25 16.38 -6.50
C PHE A 74 16.39 16.41 -7.53
N HIS A 75 16.08 17.09 -8.65
CA HIS A 75 16.90 17.63 -9.74
C HIS A 75 17.56 16.70 -10.78
N THR A 76 17.28 16.95 -12.08
CA THR A 76 18.20 17.73 -12.95
C THR A 76 17.61 18.07 -14.34
N GLY A 77 17.68 19.36 -14.68
CA GLY A 77 18.24 19.83 -15.96
C GLY A 77 17.39 19.84 -17.23
N PHE A 78 16.82 18.73 -17.70
CA PHE A 78 16.43 18.65 -19.13
C PHE A 78 15.47 17.50 -19.57
N LEU A 79 14.82 16.75 -18.66
CA LEU A 79 14.28 15.40 -18.95
C LEU A 79 12.81 15.17 -18.50
N PRO A 80 12.13 14.07 -18.93
CA PRO A 80 10.70 14.00 -19.27
C PRO A 80 9.78 14.23 -18.07
N LYS A 81 8.60 14.82 -18.34
CA LYS A 81 7.54 15.01 -17.33
C LYS A 81 7.20 13.65 -16.71
N ARG A 82 7.60 13.42 -15.47
CA ARG A 82 7.26 12.21 -14.73
C ARG A 82 5.79 12.27 -14.34
N PHE A 83 5.06 11.23 -14.71
CA PHE A 83 3.69 11.01 -14.32
C PHE A 83 3.64 9.87 -13.31
N TYR A 84 2.83 10.05 -12.27
CA TYR A 84 2.59 9.06 -11.24
C TYR A 84 1.16 8.52 -11.39
N LYS A 85 0.96 7.27 -11.00
CA LYS A 85 -0.37 6.67 -10.92
C LYS A 85 -1.00 7.07 -9.59
N ALA A 86 -2.13 7.77 -9.62
CA ALA A 86 -2.96 7.97 -8.43
C ALA A 86 -4.25 7.15 -8.56
N LEU A 87 -4.66 6.52 -7.47
CA LEU A 87 -5.96 5.87 -7.37
C LEU A 87 -7.01 6.93 -7.06
N ARG A 88 -8.03 7.05 -7.90
CA ARG A 88 -9.21 7.84 -7.60
C ARG A 88 -10.22 6.99 -6.84
N MET A 89 -10.51 7.39 -5.62
CA MET A 89 -11.32 6.66 -4.66
C MET A 89 -12.52 7.49 -4.21
N LYS A 90 -13.62 6.84 -3.85
CA LYS A 90 -14.76 7.48 -3.19
C LYS A 90 -15.08 6.79 -1.87
N LYS A 91 -15.25 7.58 -0.82
CA LYS A 91 -15.66 7.07 0.50
C LYS A 91 -17.19 7.13 0.61
N ASP A 92 -17.82 5.98 0.55
CA ASP A 92 -19.25 5.89 0.87
C ASP A 92 -19.40 5.82 2.38
N LYS A 93 -20.09 6.82 2.95
CA LYS A 93 -20.46 6.84 4.37
C LYS A 93 -21.83 6.17 4.51
N GLY A 94 -21.85 4.90 4.89
CA GLY A 94 -23.06 4.22 5.34
C GLY A 94 -23.37 4.54 6.81
N LEU A 95 -24.57 4.17 7.26
CA LEU A 95 -25.06 4.41 8.62
C LEU A 95 -24.19 3.74 9.71
N LEU A 96 -23.54 2.61 9.38
CA LEU A 96 -22.77 1.79 10.32
C LEU A 96 -21.34 1.46 9.85
N SER A 97 -20.98 1.80 8.61
CA SER A 97 -19.62 1.57 8.11
C SER A 97 -19.26 2.56 7.00
N SER A 98 -17.97 2.87 6.91
CA SER A 98 -17.43 3.58 5.75
C SER A 98 -16.69 2.60 4.86
N LYS A 99 -16.97 2.67 3.56
CA LYS A 99 -16.37 1.81 2.54
C LYS A 99 -15.68 2.66 1.49
N TRP A 100 -14.48 2.26 1.11
CA TRP A 100 -13.78 2.84 -0.03
C TRP A 100 -14.17 2.09 -1.30
N ASN A 101 -14.50 2.85 -2.34
CA ASN A 101 -14.76 2.33 -3.68
C ASN A 101 -13.72 2.89 -4.64
N TYR A 102 -13.09 1.99 -5.39
CA TYR A 102 -12.21 2.36 -6.50
C TYR A 102 -13.07 2.87 -7.66
N LEU A 103 -12.65 4.00 -8.24
CA LEU A 103 -13.27 4.59 -9.42
C LEU A 103 -12.38 4.46 -10.65
N ASP A 104 -11.14 4.91 -10.56
CA ASP A 104 -10.22 4.94 -11.71
C ASP A 104 -8.73 5.06 -11.28
N ILE A 105 -7.81 4.83 -12.21
CA ILE A 105 -6.41 5.28 -12.11
C ILE A 105 -6.26 6.55 -12.93
N ILE A 106 -5.78 7.61 -12.31
CA ILE A 106 -5.41 8.84 -13.00
C ILE A 106 -3.89 8.96 -13.07
N GLN A 107 -3.41 9.63 -14.12
CA GLN A 107 -2.01 10.04 -14.22
C GLN A 107 -1.89 11.49 -13.75
N VAL A 108 -0.98 11.72 -12.80
CA VAL A 108 -0.72 13.06 -12.25
C VAL A 108 0.74 13.41 -12.45
N SER A 109 1.01 14.63 -12.90
CA SER A 109 2.39 15.10 -13.04
C SER A 109 2.97 15.46 -11.68
N GLU A 110 4.30 15.44 -11.58
CA GLU A 110 5.02 15.87 -10.38
C GLU A 110 4.60 17.29 -9.90
N SER A 111 4.46 18.23 -10.85
CA SER A 111 4.01 19.59 -10.55
C SER A 111 2.62 19.64 -9.92
N GLU A 112 1.73 18.73 -10.32
CA GLU A 112 0.38 18.64 -9.76
C GLU A 112 0.40 18.03 -8.36
N ILE A 113 1.25 17.02 -8.12
CA ILE A 113 1.47 16.44 -6.79
C ILE A 113 1.92 17.53 -5.83
N ILE A 114 3.00 18.25 -6.16
CA ILE A 114 3.54 19.31 -5.29
C ILE A 114 2.50 20.40 -5.00
N LYS A 115 1.66 20.73 -5.99
CA LYS A 115 0.68 21.80 -5.87
C LYS A 115 -0.56 21.41 -5.06
N SER A 116 -0.98 20.14 -5.11
CA SER A 116 -2.34 19.78 -4.72
C SER A 116 -2.48 18.48 -3.92
N PHE A 117 -1.42 17.68 -3.78
CA PHE A 117 -1.40 16.52 -2.89
C PHE A 117 -0.74 16.91 -1.57
N ASP A 118 -1.52 17.58 -0.72
CA ASP A 118 -1.06 18.24 0.50
C ASP A 118 -1.39 17.47 1.79
N SER A 119 -2.12 16.36 1.70
CA SER A 119 -2.51 15.54 2.84
C SER A 119 -2.04 14.09 2.73
N SER A 120 -2.19 13.33 3.80
CA SER A 120 -2.03 11.87 3.79
C SER A 120 -3.16 11.22 4.59
N VAL A 121 -3.44 9.95 4.29
CA VAL A 121 -4.32 9.12 5.11
C VAL A 121 -3.48 8.20 6.00
N SER A 122 -4.09 7.72 7.10
CA SER A 122 -3.44 6.75 7.97
C SER A 122 -3.08 5.46 7.20
N ILE A 123 -2.04 4.75 7.66
CA ILE A 123 -1.64 3.46 7.08
C ILE A 123 -2.83 2.48 7.01
N ALA A 124 -3.68 2.46 8.04
CA ALA A 124 -4.85 1.60 8.08
C ALA A 124 -5.92 1.97 7.03
N GLU A 125 -6.04 3.26 6.67
CA GLU A 125 -6.91 3.69 5.57
C GLU A 125 -6.29 3.42 4.20
N ALA A 126 -4.99 3.68 4.03
CA ALA A 126 -4.26 3.35 2.81
C ALA A 126 -4.36 1.84 2.50
N GLU A 127 -4.21 0.99 3.52
CA GLU A 127 -4.38 -0.46 3.39
C GLU A 127 -5.78 -0.83 2.88
N LYS A 128 -6.84 -0.23 3.44
CA LYS A 128 -8.23 -0.47 3.00
C LYS A 128 -8.48 0.02 1.56
N ILE A 129 -7.86 1.13 1.18
CA ILE A 129 -7.94 1.67 -0.18
C ILE A 129 -7.29 0.72 -1.18
N VAL A 130 -6.06 0.26 -0.89
CA VAL A 130 -5.34 -0.69 -1.74
C VAL A 130 -6.07 -2.02 -1.80
N GLU A 131 -6.65 -2.49 -0.69
CA GLU A 131 -7.47 -3.70 -0.69
C GLU A 131 -8.72 -3.55 -1.59
N ALA A 132 -9.37 -2.38 -1.55
CA ALA A 132 -10.53 -2.09 -2.39
C ALA A 132 -10.18 -2.04 -3.88
N SER A 133 -9.02 -1.51 -4.25
CA SER A 133 -8.54 -1.46 -5.64
C SER A 133 -8.16 -2.86 -6.15
N ILE A 134 -7.44 -3.66 -5.36
CA ILE A 134 -7.08 -5.05 -5.72
C ILE A 134 -8.33 -5.92 -5.92
N LYS A 135 -9.36 -5.77 -5.08
CA LYS A 135 -10.66 -6.46 -5.26
C LYS A 135 -11.36 -6.11 -6.56
N LYS A 136 -11.02 -4.99 -7.19
CA LYS A 136 -11.49 -4.56 -8.50
C LYS A 136 -10.56 -4.95 -9.65
N GLY A 137 -9.51 -5.74 -9.37
CA GLY A 137 -8.55 -6.21 -10.36
C GLY A 137 -7.42 -5.22 -10.65
N VAL A 138 -7.29 -4.14 -9.86
CA VAL A 138 -6.24 -3.16 -10.04
C VAL A 138 -4.93 -3.69 -9.51
N LYS A 139 -3.96 -3.85 -10.41
CA LYS A 139 -2.59 -4.23 -10.10
C LYS A 139 -1.77 -2.99 -9.74
N TYR A 140 -1.86 -2.58 -8.48
CA TYR A 140 -1.25 -1.32 -8.04
C TYR A 140 0.25 -1.45 -7.72
N PHE A 141 0.68 -2.60 -7.19
CA PHE A 141 2.08 -2.89 -6.86
C PHE A 141 2.76 -3.87 -7.84
N ASP A 142 2.11 -4.23 -8.95
CA ASP A 142 2.74 -5.01 -10.03
C ASP A 142 3.47 -4.10 -11.03
#